data_AF-A0A9X8S4X2-F1
#
_entry.id   AF-A0A9X8S4X2-F1
#
_cell.length_a   1.000
_cell.length_b   1.000
_cell.length_c   1.000
_cell.angle_alpha   90.00
_cell.angle_beta   90.00
_cell.angle_gamma   90.00
#
_symmetry.space_group_name_H-M   'P 1'
#
loop_
_entity.id
_entity.type
_entity.pdbx_description
1 polymer ?
#
loop_
_entity_poly.entity_id
_entity_poly.type
_entity_poly.pdbx_seq_one_letter_code
_entity_poly.pdbx_strand_id
1 'polypeptide(L)'
;MLLTGFGVYDRLGQFAGAGTAVPVTGFGNSVVAACIEHRTEGFVLGVGGNMFKLAGSVILFGVFSAFVIALIKTILVQWGGL
;
A
#
# COMPACT_ATOMS: atom_id res chain seq x y z
N MET A 1 1.14 6.74 -9.43
CA MET A 1 1.33 6.05 -10.73
C MET A 1 1.83 6.98 -11.84
N LEU A 2 1.46 8.28 -11.88
CA LEU A 2 1.96 9.20 -12.93
C LEU A 2 3.49 9.21 -13.05
N LEU A 3 4.21 9.37 -11.94
CA LEU A 3 5.68 9.33 -11.93
C LEU A 3 6.25 7.97 -12.37
N THR A 4 5.52 6.87 -12.13
CA THR A 4 5.87 5.51 -12.59
C THR A 4 5.67 5.40 -14.10
N GLY A 5 4.56 5.89 -14.63
CA GLY A 5 4.25 5.90 -16.06
C GLY A 5 5.17 6.82 -16.88
N PHE A 6 5.68 7.90 -16.29
CA PHE A 6 6.67 8.79 -16.91
C PHE A 6 8.13 8.32 -16.75
N GLY A 7 8.38 7.16 -16.11
CA GLY A 7 9.74 6.61 -15.91
C GLY A 7 10.62 7.39 -14.93
N VAL A 8 10.06 8.40 -14.25
CA VAL A 8 10.80 9.21 -13.25
C VAL A 8 10.88 8.47 -11.91
N TYR A 9 9.96 7.54 -11.66
CA TYR A 9 9.92 6.75 -10.43
C TYR A 9 11.12 5.83 -10.26
N ASP A 10 11.77 5.36 -11.34
CA ASP A 10 12.97 4.52 -11.24
C ASP A 10 14.14 5.27 -10.60
N ARG A 11 14.30 6.57 -10.89
CA ARG A 11 15.30 7.43 -10.25
C ARG A 11 14.99 7.68 -8.77
N LEU A 12 13.71 7.84 -8.43
CA LEU A 12 13.27 7.99 -7.05
C LEU A 12 13.41 6.67 -6.27
N GLY A 13 13.12 5.53 -6.89
CA GLY A 13 13.27 4.20 -6.31
C GLY A 13 14.73 3.83 -6.05
N GLN A 14 15.65 4.25 -6.92
CA GLN A 14 17.09 4.10 -6.68
C GLN A 14 17.57 4.90 -5.45
N PHE A 15 17.02 6.09 -5.23
CA PHE A 15 17.36 6.92 -4.06
C PHE A 15 16.67 6.44 -2.77
N ALA A 16 15.39 6.07 -2.85
CA ALA A 16 14.56 5.71 -1.70
C ALA A 16 14.57 4.20 -1.37
N GLY A 17 15.30 3.39 -2.16
CA GLY A 17 15.48 1.96 -1.95
C GLY A 17 14.23 1.11 -2.24
N ALA A 18 14.41 -0.22 -2.12
CA ALA A 18 13.39 -1.21 -2.47
C ALA A 18 12.07 -1.06 -1.68
N GLY A 19 12.12 -0.50 -0.47
CA GLY A 19 10.95 -0.32 0.38
C GLY A 19 9.89 0.62 -0.19
N THR A 20 10.27 1.58 -1.03
CA THR A 20 9.33 2.53 -1.66
C THR A 20 8.79 2.03 -2.99
N ALA A 21 9.49 1.11 -3.65
CA ALA A 21 9.10 0.54 -4.92
C ALA A 21 8.19 -0.69 -4.74
N VAL A 22 8.56 -1.64 -3.89
CA VAL A 22 7.94 -2.98 -3.87
C VAL A 22 6.49 -3.00 -3.36
N PRO A 23 6.11 -2.30 -2.27
CA PRO A 23 4.73 -2.35 -1.77
C PRO A 23 3.82 -1.33 -2.46
N VAL A 24 4.32 -0.11 -2.67
CA VAL A 24 3.48 1.05 -3.02
C VAL A 24 3.13 1.07 -4.51
N THR A 25 4.06 0.68 -5.39
CA THR A 25 3.79 0.65 -6.83
C THR A 25 2.87 -0.50 -7.22
N GLY A 26 3.11 -1.70 -6.68
CA GLY A 26 2.24 -2.86 -6.89
C GLY A 26 0.81 -2.62 -6.41
N PHE A 27 0.67 -2.06 -5.19
CA PHE A 27 -0.64 -1.68 -4.66
C PHE A 27 -1.34 -0.64 -5.55
N GLY A 28 -0.64 0.44 -5.92
CA GLY A 28 -1.20 1.48 -6.78
C GLY A 28 -1.65 0.97 -8.15
N ASN A 29 -0.91 0.03 -8.75
CA ASN A 29 -1.29 -0.58 -10.02
C ASN A 29 -2.57 -1.42 -9.89
N SER A 30 -2.67 -2.23 -8.84
CA SER A 30 -3.86 -3.06 -8.58
C SER A 30 -5.11 -2.20 -8.32
N VAL A 31 -4.97 -1.07 -7.62
CA VAL A 31 -6.08 -0.12 -7.41
C VAL A 31 -6.53 0.48 -8.75
N VAL A 32 -5.59 0.99 -9.56
CA VAL A 32 -5.91 1.61 -10.85
C VAL A 32 -6.51 0.59 -11.84
N ALA A 33 -6.00 -0.64 -11.86
CA ALA A 33 -6.56 -1.72 -12.68
C ALA A 33 -8.02 -2.00 -12.30
N ALA A 34 -8.33 -2.13 -11.00
CA ALA A 34 -9.70 -2.32 -10.53
C ALA A 34 -10.63 -1.14 -10.91
N CYS A 35 -10.12 0.10 -10.88
CA CYS A 35 -10.87 1.29 -11.32
C CYS A 35 -11.20 1.25 -12.81
N ILE A 36 -10.27 0.78 -13.65
CA ILE A 36 -10.46 0.71 -15.09
C ILE A 36 -11.47 -0.38 -15.43
N GLU A 37 -11.33 -1.55 -14.81
CA GLU A 37 -12.19 -2.72 -15.04
C GLU A 37 -13.64 -2.47 -14.61
N HIS A 38 -13.86 -1.85 -13.45
CA HIS A 38 -15.20 -1.58 -12.91
C HIS A 38 -15.68 -0.16 -13.24
N ARG A 39 -15.08 0.52 -14.22
CA ARG A 39 -15.52 1.86 -14.66
C ARG A 39 -16.96 1.85 -15.19
N THR A 40 -17.34 0.77 -15.88
CA THR A 40 -18.67 0.60 -16.49
C THR A 40 -19.79 0.52 -15.45
N GLU A 41 -19.48 0.11 -14.22
CA GLU A 41 -20.41 0.03 -13.09
C GLU A 41 -20.64 1.40 -12.39
N GLY A 42 -20.00 2.47 -12.91
CA GLY A 42 -20.13 3.83 -12.41
C GLY A 42 -19.13 4.19 -11.31
N PHE A 43 -19.04 5.50 -11.01
CA PHE A 43 -18.00 6.03 -10.13
C PHE A 43 -18.14 5.64 -8.66
N VAL A 44 -19.37 5.47 -8.16
CA VAL A 44 -19.62 5.19 -6.74
C VAL A 44 -19.62 3.69 -6.47
N LEU A 45 -20.48 2.95 -7.17
CA LEU A 45 -20.67 1.50 -6.95
C LEU A 45 -19.51 0.68 -7.53
N GLY A 46 -19.07 1.01 -8.75
CA GLY A 46 -17.96 0.32 -9.42
C GLY A 46 -16.59 0.77 -8.93
N VAL A 47 -16.21 1.99 -9.32
CA VAL A 47 -14.85 2.51 -9.06
C VAL A 47 -14.59 2.69 -7.57
N GLY A 48 -15.44 3.46 -6.88
CA GLY A 48 -15.29 3.76 -5.45
C GLY A 48 -15.35 2.51 -4.58
N GLY A 49 -16.36 1.67 -4.79
CA GLY A 49 -16.55 0.43 -4.03
C GLY A 49 -15.36 -0.53 -4.12
N ASN A 50 -14.86 -0.80 -5.33
CA ASN A 50 -13.75 -1.72 -5.52
C ASN A 50 -12.40 -1.15 -5.06
N MET A 51 -12.18 0.16 -5.25
CA MET A 51 -11.02 0.85 -4.66
C MET A 51 -11.00 0.71 -3.14
N PHE A 52 -12.14 0.94 -2.48
CA PHE A 52 -12.24 0.90 -1.03
C PHE A 52 -12.08 -0.51 -0.47
N LYS A 53 -12.61 -1.52 -1.17
CA LYS A 53 -12.45 -2.92 -0.80
C LYS A 53 -10.99 -3.37 -0.83
N LEU A 54 -10.24 -2.98 -1.87
CA LEU A 54 -8.82 -3.31 -2.00
C LEU A 54 -7.95 -2.49 -1.03
N ALA A 55 -8.21 -1.19 -0.90
CA ALA A 55 -7.46 -0.33 0.02
C ALA A 55 -7.72 -0.65 1.48
N GLY A 56 -8.98 -0.95 1.83
CA GLY A 56 -9.40 -1.27 3.18
C GLY A 56 -8.70 -2.53 3.71
N SER A 57 -8.60 -3.58 2.91
CA SER A 57 -7.89 -4.81 3.32
C SER A 57 -6.41 -4.55 3.57
N VAL A 58 -5.73 -3.81 2.68
CA VAL A 58 -4.30 -3.50 2.82
C VAL A 58 -4.02 -2.64 4.04
N ILE A 59 -4.85 -1.62 4.30
CA ILE A 59 -4.71 -0.78 5.50
C ILE A 59 -4.92 -1.62 6.76
N LEU A 60 -5.95 -2.48 6.79
CA LEU A 60 -6.24 -3.33 7.94
C LEU A 60 -5.04 -4.22 8.29
N PHE A 61 -4.54 -4.99 7.32
CA PHE A 61 -3.40 -5.89 7.55
C PHE A 61 -2.11 -5.12 7.82
N GLY A 62 -1.85 -4.03 7.10
CA GLY A 62 -0.65 -3.21 7.29
C GLY A 62 -0.58 -2.60 8.70
N VAL A 63 -1.66 -1.98 9.15
CA VAL A 63 -1.74 -1.37 10.49
C VAL A 63 -1.72 -2.45 11.57
N PHE A 64 -2.45 -3.55 11.39
CA PHE A 64 -2.49 -4.63 12.36
C PHE A 64 -1.11 -5.30 12.53
N SER A 65 -0.43 -5.63 11.43
CA SER A 65 0.93 -6.18 11.49
C SER A 65 1.92 -5.20 12.13
N ALA A 66 1.83 -3.91 11.81
CA ALA A 66 2.66 -2.88 12.44
C ALA A 66 2.39 -2.78 13.95
N PHE A 67 1.13 -2.85 14.36
CA PHE A 67 0.73 -2.88 15.77
C PHE A 67 1.31 -4.09 16.51
N VAL A 68 1.22 -5.29 15.94
CA VAL A 68 1.77 -6.51 16.54
C VAL A 68 3.29 -6.41 16.72
N ILE A 69 4.02 -5.94 15.69
CA ILE A 69 5.47 -5.76 15.79
C ILE A 69 5.82 -4.69 16.83
N ALA A 70 5.09 -3.58 16.85
CA ALA A 70 5.29 -2.52 17.85
C ALA A 70 5.04 -3.02 19.27
N LEU A 71 4.02 -3.85 19.47
CA LEU A 71 3.70 -4.46 20.75
C LEU A 71 4.81 -5.42 21.21
N ILE A 72 5.28 -6.31 20.33
CA ILE A 72 6.41 -7.21 20.61
C ILE A 72 7.66 -6.41 20.97
N LYS A 73 8.00 -5.39 20.16
CA LYS A 73 9.15 -4.52 20.42
C LYS A 73 9.04 -3.84 21.78
N THR A 74 7.86 -3.31 22.11
CA THR A 74 7.64 -2.58 23.37
C THR A 74 7.82 -3.49 24.58
N ILE A 75 7.30 -4.73 24.51
CA ILE A 75 7.46 -5.73 25.58
C ILE A 75 8.93 -6.14 25.72
N LEU A 76 9.63 -6.40 24.60
CA LEU A 76 11.05 -6.75 24.61
C LEU A 76 11.93 -5.66 25.23
N VAL A 77 11.68 -4.40 24.88
CA VAL A 77 12.39 -3.24 25.46
C VAL A 77 12.12 -3.12 26.96
N GLN A 78 10.87 -3.33 27.40
CA GLN A 78 10.52 -3.30 28.82
C GLN A 78 11.16 -4.44 29.64
N TRP A 79 11.47 -5.57 29.00
CA TRP A 79 12.11 -6.73 29.65
C TRP A 79 13.65 -6.68 29.66
N GLY A 80 14.26 -5.56 29.26
CA GLY A 80 15.71 -5.36 29.33
C GLY A 80 16.50 -5.99 28.17
N GLY A 81 15.81 -6.45 27.12
CA GLY A 81 16.42 -6.89 25.87
C GLY A 81 16.63 -5.70 24.93
N LEU A 82 17.76 -5.01 25.16
CA LEU A 82 18.26 -3.76 24.55
C LEU A 82 17.84 -2.46 25.25
#